data_AF-A0A7X7P4J3-F1
#
_entry.id   AF-A0A7X7P4J3-F1
#
_cell.length_a   1.000
_cell.length_b   1.000
_cell.length_c   1.000
_cell.angle_alpha   90.00
_cell.angle_beta   90.00
_cell.angle_gamma   90.00
#
_symmetry.space_group_name_H-M   'P 1'
#
loop_
_entity.id
_entity.type
_entity.pdbx_description
1 polymer ?
#
loop_
_entity_poly.entity_id
_entity_poly.type
_entity_poly.pdbx_seq_one_letter_code
_entity_poly.pdbx_strand_id
1 'polypeptide(L)' 'MIETFGERLAKAITSSRQHRNNVAMRMGMTRSRLSDLIKGLTDPTNDEIERFSDLLQVPVTWMLTGKHRRN' A
#
# COMPACT_ATOMS: atom_id res chain seq x y z
N MET A 1 10.14 -9.59 -13.71
CA MET A 1 10.33 -9.11 -12.32
C MET A 1 9.02 -9.30 -11.57
N ILE A 2 9.07 -9.88 -10.37
CA ILE A 2 7.90 -10.00 -9.49
C ILE A 2 7.76 -8.64 -8.79
N GLU A 3 6.59 -8.02 -8.92
CA GLU A 3 6.32 -6.75 -8.25
C GLU A 3 6.32 -6.94 -6.72
N THR A 4 6.87 -5.99 -5.96
CA THR A 4 6.88 -6.02 -4.49
C THR A 4 5.62 -5.40 -3.89
N PHE A 5 5.41 -5.58 -2.58
CA PHE A 5 4.32 -4.88 -1.88
C PHE A 5 4.48 -3.36 -1.98
N GLY A 6 5.70 -2.85 -1.78
CA GLY A 6 5.99 -1.42 -1.82
C GLY A 6 5.69 -0.78 -3.18
N GLU A 7 6.00 -1.48 -4.27
CA GLU A 7 5.66 -1.06 -5.63
C GLU A 7 4.15 -1.01 -5.85
N ARG A 8 3.41 -2.04 -5.41
CA ARG A 8 1.94 -2.06 -5.49
C ARG A 8 1.30 -0.97 -4.65
N LEU A 9 1.82 -0.72 -3.45
CA LEU A 9 1.36 0.36 -2.59
C LEU A 9 1.58 1.71 -3.27
N ALA A 10 2.75 1.95 -3.88
CA ALA A 10 3.02 3.18 -4.61
C ALA A 10 2.08 3.37 -5.80
N LYS A 11 1.77 2.30 -6.54
CA LYS A 11 0.78 2.32 -7.62
C LYS A 11 -0.61 2.65 -7.10
N ALA A 12 -1.08 1.97 -6.05
CA ALA A 12 -2.40 2.21 -5.46
C ALA A 12 -2.57 3.65 -4.97
N ILE A 13 -1.55 4.23 -4.31
CA ILE A 13 -1.56 5.63 -3.88
C ILE A 13 -1.72 6.55 -5.10
N THR A 14 -0.95 6.31 -6.16
CA THR A 14 -0.98 7.11 -7.39
C THR A 14 -2.33 7.01 -8.09
N SER A 15 -2.88 5.80 -8.23
CA SER A 15 -4.20 5.53 -8.82
C SER A 15 -5.34 6.15 -8.02
N SER A 16 -5.22 6.18 -6.68
CA SER A 16 -6.23 6.80 -5.79
C SER A 16 -6.22 8.34 -5.83
N ARG A 17 -5.30 8.97 -6.58
CA ARG A 17 -5.08 10.42 -6.60
C ARG A 17 -4.80 11.04 -5.22
N GLN A 18 -4.34 10.25 -4.26
CA GLN A 18 -3.97 10.72 -2.93
C GLN A 18 -2.46 11.04 -2.86
N HIS A 19 -2.10 12.10 -2.14
CA HIS A 19 -0.70 12.37 -1.82
C HIS A 19 -0.20 11.43 -0.72
N ARG A 20 1.05 10.97 -0.83
CA ARG A 20 1.71 10.10 0.18
C ARG A 20 1.62 10.67 1.59
N ASN A 21 1.72 12.00 1.74
CA ASN A 21 1.59 12.67 3.04
C ASN A 21 0.20 12.47 3.66
N ASN A 22 -0.86 12.57 2.84
CA ASN A 22 -2.24 12.38 3.30
C ASN A 22 -2.48 10.92 3.66
N VAL A 23 -1.93 9.98 2.88
CA VAL A 23 -2.00 8.54 3.17
C VAL A 23 -1.31 8.22 4.49
N ALA A 24 -0.09 8.71 4.72
CA ALA A 24 0.64 8.52 5.98
C ALA A 24 -0.17 9.05 7.18
N MET A 25 -0.72 10.27 7.06
CA MET A 25 -1.58 10.86 8.09
C MET A 25 -2.83 10.02 8.37
N ARG A 26 -3.55 9.59 7.32
CA ARG A 26 -4.78 8.78 7.45
C ARG A 26 -4.51 7.39 8.02
N MET A 27 -3.33 6.85 7.77
CA MET A 27 -2.87 5.59 8.35
C MET A 27 -2.34 5.73 9.78
N GLY A 28 -2.21 6.96 10.30
CA GLY A 28 -1.62 7.20 11.62
C GLY A 28 -0.13 6.83 11.71
N MET A 29 0.60 6.88 10.59
CA MET A 29 2.03 6.53 10.53
C MET A 29 2.89 7.71 10.08
N THR A 30 4.19 7.64 10.37
CA THR A 30 5.13 8.67 9.94
C THR A 30 5.39 8.58 8.43
N ARG A 31 5.80 9.72 7.83
CA ARG A 31 6.19 9.75 6.41
C ARG A 31 7.40 8.83 6.13
N SER A 32 8.30 8.69 7.10
CA SER A 32 9.44 7.77 6.99
C SER A 32 8.97 6.32 6.88
N ARG A 33 8.09 5.89 7.79
CA ARG A 33 7.52 4.53 7.76
C ARG A 33 6.85 4.22 6.42
N LEU A 34 6.03 5.14 5.89
CA LEU A 34 5.43 4.94 4.57
C LEU A 34 6.48 4.85 3.45
N SER A 35 7.53 5.65 3.52
CA SER A 35 8.65 5.61 2.56
C SER A 35 9.39 4.27 2.62
N ASP A 36 9.63 3.76 3.83
CA ASP A 36 10.33 2.50 4.06
C ASP A 36 9.51 1.31 3.56
N LEU A 37 8.18 1.33 3.76
CA LEU A 37 7.24 0.37 3.18
C LEU A 37 7.26 0.40 1.65
N ILE A 38 7.22 1.60 1.04
CA ILE A 38 7.25 1.77 -0.42
C ILE A 38 8.57 1.26 -1.02
N LYS A 39 9.68 1.47 -0.33
CA LYS A 39 11.02 1.02 -0.76
C LYS A 39 11.29 -0.45 -0.45
N GLY A 40 10.40 -1.14 0.27
CA GLY A 40 10.61 -2.52 0.70
C GLY A 40 11.73 -2.68 1.74
N LEU A 41 12.06 -1.61 2.48
CA LEU A 41 13.04 -1.66 3.57
C LEU A 41 12.46 -2.29 4.85
N THR A 42 11.14 -2.34 4.93
CA THR A 42 10.40 -2.93 6.05
C THR A 42 9.14 -3.60 5.54
N ASP A 43 8.71 -4.65 6.22
CA ASP A 43 7.45 -5.32 5.92
C ASP A 43 6.25 -4.62 6.59
N PRO A 44 5.08 -4.61 5.94
CA PRO A 44 3.84 -4.18 6.55
C PRO A 44 3.30 -5.24 7.52
N THR A 45 2.54 -4.80 8.53
CA THR A 45 1.72 -5.71 9.33
C THR A 45 0.42 -6.06 8.61
N ASN A 46 -0.26 -7.13 9.04
CA ASN A 46 -1.58 -7.50 8.50
C ASN A 46 -2.59 -6.35 8.66
N ASP A 47 -2.63 -5.71 9.83
CA ASP A 47 -3.47 -4.54 10.09
C ASP A 47 -3.12 -3.35 9.20
N GLU A 48 -1.85 -3.14 8.85
CA GLU A 48 -1.45 -2.10 7.89
C GLU A 48 -1.98 -2.45 6.50
N ILE A 49 -1.86 -3.71 6.06
CA ILE A 49 -2.36 -4.17 4.75
C ILE A 49 -3.87 -3.98 4.63
N GLU A 50 -4.65 -4.39 5.63
CA GLU A 50 -6.11 -4.21 5.62
C GLU A 50 -6.49 -2.73 5.59
N ARG A 51 -5.86 -1.90 6.43
CA ARG A 51 -6.13 -0.46 6.44
C ARG A 51 -5.74 0.23 5.13
N PHE A 52 -4.63 -0.17 4.49
CA PHE A 52 -4.29 0.32 3.16
C PHE A 52 -5.34 -0.10 2.13
N SER A 53 -5.91 -1.30 2.26
CA SER A 53 -6.94 -1.84 1.35
C SER A 53 -8.19 -0.98 1.42
N ASP A 54 -8.63 -0.69 2.64
CA ASP A 54 -9.79 0.15 2.87
C ASP A 54 -9.53 1.60 2.46
N LEU A 55 -8.35 2.14 2.78
CA LEU A 55 -8.00 3.53 2.49
C LEU A 55 -7.87 3.80 0.99
N LEU A 56 -7.27 2.87 0.25
CA LEU A 56 -6.96 3.02 -1.17
C LEU A 56 -8.02 2.36 -2.06
N GLN A 57 -9.02 1.70 -1.46
CA GLN A 57 -10.10 0.99 -2.13
C GLN A 57 -9.56 -0.06 -3.13
N VAL A 58 -8.54 -0.82 -2.70
CA VAL A 58 -7.93 -1.91 -3.48
C VAL A 58 -8.00 -3.22 -2.70
N PRO A 59 -8.30 -4.36 -3.33
CA PRO A 59 -8.40 -5.63 -2.60
C PRO A 59 -7.09 -6.01 -1.90
N VAL A 60 -7.18 -6.50 -0.66
CA VAL A 60 -6.04 -7.08 0.09
C VAL A 60 -5.27 -8.09 -0.76
N THR A 61 -5.97 -8.97 -1.48
CA THR A 61 -5.35 -9.98 -2.36
C THR A 61 -4.51 -9.35 -3.46
N TRP A 62 -4.98 -8.25 -4.05
CA TRP A 62 -4.22 -7.51 -5.05
C TRP A 62 -2.99 -6.86 -4.40
N MET A 63 -3.12 -6.29 -3.20
CA MET A 63 -1.99 -5.69 -2.50
C MET A 63 -0.89 -6.69 -2.14
N LEU A 64 -1.26 -7.93 -1.85
CA LEU A 64 -0.32 -8.99 -1.52
C LEU A 64 0.29 -9.66 -2.76
N THR A 65 -0.47 -9.81 -3.83
CA THR A 65 -0.07 -10.70 -4.96
C THR A 65 0.06 -10.00 -6.32
N GLY A 66 -0.46 -8.78 -6.45
CA GLY A 66 -0.61 -8.07 -7.72
C GLY A 66 -1.67 -8.66 -8.66
N LYS A 67 -2.39 -9.71 -8.24
CA LYS A 67 -3.43 -10.34 -9.05
C LYS A 67 -4.78 -9.70 -8.75
N HIS A 68 -5.44 -9.18 -9.78
CA HIS A 68 -6.88 -8.96 -9.70
C HIS A 68 -7.54 -10.34 -9.57
N ARG A 69 -8.52 -10.48 -8.66
CA ARG A 69 -9.38 -11.67 -8.64
C ARG A 69 -9.99 -11.78 -10.04
N ARG A 70 -9.45 -12.68 -10.88
CA ARG A 70 -10.16 -13.16 -12.07
C ARG A 70 -11.20 -14.12 -11.51
N ASN A 71 -12.45 -13.70 -11.57
CA ASN A 71 -13.57 -14.63 -11.56
C ASN A 71 -13.58 -15.36 -12.89
#